data_AF-A0A2E9WQM1-F1
#
_entry.id   AF-A0A2E9WQM1-F1
#
_cell.length_a   1.000
_cell.length_b   1.000
_cell.length_c   1.000
_cell.angle_alpha   90.00
_cell.angle_beta   90.00
_cell.angle_gamma   90.00
#
_symmetry.space_group_name_H-M   'P 1'
#
loop_
_entity.id
_entity.type
_entity.pdbx_description
1 polymer ?
#
loop_
_entity_poly.entity_id
_entity_poly.type
_entity_poly.pdbx_seq_one_letter_code
_entity_poly.pdbx_strand_id
1 'polypeptide(L)'
;MRTQAVQINKFEKRAFVVLVFIILILFGLYLYFISKSIVNVIVREEINSDVAAVSSTISELETRYIAHKEAIDIEFAKSAGFKILKEKKFVAKKSLARKGTALNLGN
;
A
#
# COMPACT_ATOMS: atom_id res chain seq x y z
N MET A 1 19.73 62.20 36.74
CA MET A 1 19.44 61.82 35.33
C MET A 1 20.48 60.85 34.74
N ARG A 2 20.72 59.66 35.34
CA ARG A 2 21.67 58.64 34.79
C ARG A 2 21.06 57.24 34.61
N THR A 3 19.78 57.07 34.91
CA THR A 3 19.11 55.76 34.87
C THR A 3 18.69 55.33 33.48
N GLN A 4 18.42 56.25 32.55
CA GLN A 4 17.94 55.91 31.20
C GLN A 4 19.04 55.34 30.29
N ALA A 5 20.26 55.89 30.33
CA ALA A 5 21.37 55.43 29.49
C ALA A 5 21.85 53.99 29.83
N VAL A 6 21.76 53.58 31.10
CA VAL A 6 22.16 52.23 31.54
C VAL A 6 21.10 51.18 31.19
N GLN A 7 19.82 51.55 31.12
CA GLN A 7 18.74 50.63 30.77
C GLN A 7 18.72 50.29 29.27
N ILE A 8 19.02 51.24 28.40
CA ILE A 8 19.10 51.05 26.94
C ILE A 8 20.11 49.96 26.59
N ASN A 9 21.33 50.04 27.15
CA ASN A 9 22.39 49.06 26.90
C ASN A 9 22.02 47.63 27.37
N LYS A 10 21.25 47.51 28.47
CA LYS A 10 20.77 46.20 28.95
C LYS A 10 19.70 45.61 28.04
N PHE A 11 18.81 46.46 27.51
CA PHE A 11 17.75 46.02 26.59
C PHE A 11 18.33 45.56 25.24
N GLU A 12 19.25 46.34 24.67
CA GLU A 12 19.94 46.01 23.41
C GLU A 12 20.71 44.69 23.51
N LYS A 13 21.46 44.50 24.61
CA LYS A 13 22.21 43.26 24.84
C LYS A 13 21.28 42.05 24.97
N ARG A 14 20.12 42.20 25.61
CA ARG A 14 19.12 41.13 25.73
C ARG A 14 18.46 40.81 24.40
N ALA A 15 18.10 41.84 23.64
CA ALA A 15 17.53 41.69 22.29
C ALA A 15 18.51 40.98 21.34
N PHE A 16 19.79 41.32 21.41
CA PHE A 16 20.84 40.65 20.61
C PHE A 16 20.99 39.17 20.97
N VAL A 17 21.01 38.82 22.27
CA VAL A 17 21.09 37.41 22.70
C VAL A 17 19.85 36.63 22.24
N VAL A 18 18.66 37.21 22.34
CA VAL A 18 17.43 36.58 21.86
C VAL A 18 17.48 36.37 20.35
N LEU A 19 17.96 37.35 19.58
CA LEU A 19 18.12 37.25 18.13
C LEU A 19 19.07 36.10 17.75
N VAL A 20 20.22 36.00 18.43
CA VAL A 20 21.18 34.90 18.22
C VAL A 20 20.53 33.55 18.53
N PHE A 21 19.76 33.46 19.60
CA PHE A 21 19.07 32.23 19.98
C PHE A 21 18.02 31.82 18.94
N ILE A 22 17.26 32.79 18.40
CA ILE A 22 16.29 32.56 17.32
C ILE A 22 16.99 32.05 16.06
N ILE A 23 18.14 32.64 15.70
CA ILE A 23 18.93 32.19 14.54
C ILE A 23 19.39 30.74 14.74
N LEU A 24 19.87 30.38 15.92
CA LEU A 24 20.27 29.01 16.23
C LEU A 24 19.11 28.02 16.15
N ILE A 25 17.94 28.40 16.67
CA ILE A 25 16.72 27.58 16.57
C ILE A 25 16.33 27.40 15.11
N LEU A 26 16.31 28.47 14.31
CA LEU A 26 15.99 28.43 12.89
C LEU A 26 16.98 27.54 12.13
N PHE A 27 18.27 27.60 12.47
CA PHE A 27 19.30 26.75 11.87
C PHE A 27 19.08 25.27 12.20
N GLY A 28 18.77 24.95 13.46
CA GLY A 28 18.42 23.58 13.86
C GLY A 28 17.17 23.06 13.17
N LEU A 29 16.12 23.88 13.07
CA LEU A 29 14.90 23.54 12.34
C LEU A 29 15.17 23.33 10.85
N TYR A 30 16.00 24.15 10.22
CA TYR A 30 16.38 24.02 8.82
C TYR A 30 17.05 22.67 8.54
N LEU A 31 18.04 22.27 9.36
CA LEU A 31 18.70 20.97 9.23
C LEU A 31 17.73 19.80 9.46
N TYR A 32 16.83 19.92 10.44
CA TYR A 32 15.80 18.93 10.72
C TYR A 32 14.82 18.78 9.54
N PHE A 33 14.32 19.89 8.99
CA PHE A 33 13.41 19.90 7.84
C PHE A 33 14.08 19.34 6.59
N ILE A 34 15.34 19.66 6.33
CA ILE A 34 16.10 19.06 5.23
C ILE A 34 16.20 17.55 5.40
N SER A 35 16.59 17.08 6.58
CA SER A 35 16.74 15.65 6.85
C SER A 35 15.41 14.92 6.66
N LYS A 36 14.31 15.46 7.19
CA LYS A 36 12.95 14.96 6.99
C LYS A 36 12.51 15.00 5.52
N SER A 37 12.82 16.07 4.80
CA SER A 37 12.45 16.25 3.40
C SER A 37 13.16 15.25 2.50
N ILE A 38 14.47 15.06 2.70
CA ILE A 38 15.27 14.08 1.96
C ILE A 38 14.74 12.66 2.20
N VAL A 39 14.50 12.27 3.46
CA VAL A 39 13.98 10.93 3.79
C VAL A 39 12.59 10.72 3.18
N ASN A 40 11.73 11.74 3.21
CA ASN A 40 10.38 11.66 2.62
C ASN A 40 10.41 11.49 1.09
N VAL A 41 11.41 12.04 0.41
CA VAL A 41 11.61 11.87 -1.04
C VAL A 41 12.17 10.48 -1.35
N ILE A 42 13.20 10.03 -0.63
CA ILE A 42 13.87 8.73 -0.87
C ILE A 42 12.91 7.56 -0.62
N VAL A 43 12.16 7.58 0.48
CA VAL A 43 11.19 6.51 0.78
C VAL A 43 10.12 6.41 -0.30
N ARG A 44 9.73 7.55 -0.89
CA ARG A 44 8.75 7.55 -1.99
C ARG A 44 9.34 6.97 -3.28
N GLU A 45 10.64 7.11 -3.49
CA GLU A 45 11.34 6.57 -4.66
C GLU A 45 11.53 5.04 -4.56
N GLU A 46 11.91 4.52 -3.40
CA GLU A 46 11.95 3.06 -3.14
C GLU A 46 10.57 2.42 -3.33
N ILE A 47 9.52 3.02 -2.76
CA ILE A 47 8.14 2.50 -2.91
C ILE A 47 7.71 2.52 -4.38
N ASN A 48 8.04 3.54 -5.15
CA ASN A 48 7.70 3.60 -6.58
C ASN A 48 8.42 2.51 -7.39
N SER A 49 9.70 2.22 -7.07
CA SER A 49 10.47 1.15 -7.69
C SER A 49 9.86 -0.23 -7.41
N ASP A 50 9.49 -0.48 -6.16
CA ASP A 50 8.87 -1.76 -5.75
C ASP A 50 7.50 -1.96 -6.39
N VAL A 51 6.68 -0.90 -6.45
CA VAL A 51 5.39 -0.95 -7.15
C VAL A 51 5.57 -1.24 -8.64
N ALA A 52 6.57 -0.65 -9.30
CA ALA A 52 6.86 -0.92 -10.70
C ALA A 52 7.30 -2.37 -10.94
N ALA A 53 8.17 -2.92 -10.07
CA ALA A 53 8.64 -4.31 -10.16
C ALA A 53 7.50 -5.32 -9.96
N VAL A 54 6.65 -5.10 -8.94
CA VAL A 54 5.47 -5.94 -8.69
C VAL A 54 4.49 -5.87 -9.86
N SER A 55 4.24 -4.68 -10.40
CA SER A 55 3.33 -4.49 -11.54
C SER A 55 3.83 -5.19 -12.79
N SER A 56 5.12 -5.14 -13.07
CA SER A 56 5.74 -5.90 -14.18
C SER A 56 5.57 -7.40 -13.99
N THR A 57 5.76 -7.90 -12.76
CA THR A 57 5.60 -9.32 -12.44
C THR A 57 4.16 -9.79 -12.63
N ILE A 58 3.18 -8.97 -12.21
CA ILE A 58 1.75 -9.24 -12.43
C ILE A 58 1.44 -9.28 -13.93
N SER A 59 1.92 -8.31 -14.69
CA SER A 59 1.66 -8.22 -16.13
C SER A 59 2.24 -9.40 -16.91
N GLU A 60 3.44 -9.88 -16.54
CA GLU A 60 4.02 -11.11 -17.08
C GLU A 60 3.17 -12.34 -16.75
N LEU A 61 2.70 -12.44 -15.50
CA LEU A 61 1.88 -13.56 -15.05
C LEU A 61 0.52 -13.58 -15.74
N GLU A 62 -0.12 -12.42 -15.93
CA GLU A 62 -1.37 -12.27 -16.68
C GLU A 62 -1.19 -12.68 -18.14
N THR A 63 -0.10 -12.26 -18.77
CA THR A 63 0.22 -12.63 -20.15
C THR A 63 0.38 -14.15 -20.28
N ARG A 64 1.11 -14.78 -19.35
CA ARG A 64 1.26 -16.24 -19.31
C ARG A 64 -0.07 -16.96 -19.08
N TYR A 65 -0.88 -16.46 -18.16
CA TYR A 65 -2.20 -17.01 -17.88
C TYR A 65 -3.12 -16.95 -19.11
N ILE A 66 -3.15 -15.80 -19.80
CA ILE A 66 -3.94 -15.64 -21.03
C ILE A 66 -3.45 -16.61 -22.11
N ALA A 67 -2.13 -16.70 -22.34
CA ALA A 67 -1.55 -17.63 -23.31
C ALA A 67 -1.90 -19.09 -23.00
N HIS A 68 -1.87 -19.50 -21.74
CA HIS A 68 -2.27 -20.86 -21.34
C HIS A 68 -3.78 -21.08 -21.37
N LYS A 69 -4.59 -20.06 -21.08
CA LYS A 69 -6.04 -20.14 -21.17
C LYS A 69 -6.50 -20.31 -22.63
N GLU A 70 -5.89 -19.59 -23.56
CA GLU A 70 -6.17 -19.73 -25.00
C GLU A 70 -5.75 -21.10 -25.54
N ALA A 71 -4.73 -21.73 -24.94
CA ALA A 71 -4.34 -23.10 -25.29
C ALA A 71 -5.35 -24.17 -24.86
N ILE A 72 -6.26 -23.85 -23.92
CA ILE A 72 -7.34 -24.76 -23.50
C ILE A 72 -8.55 -24.54 -24.41
N ASP A 73 -8.47 -25.09 -25.62
CA ASP A 73 -9.57 -25.10 -26.58
C ASP A 73 -10.17 -26.52 -26.73
N ILE A 74 -11.36 -26.62 -27.32
CA ILE A 74 -12.04 -27.88 -27.66
C ILE A 74 -11.14 -28.76 -28.52
N GLU A 75 -10.30 -28.19 -29.39
CA GLU A 75 -9.31 -28.93 -30.17
C GLU A 75 -8.20 -29.55 -29.30
N PHE A 76 -7.71 -28.82 -28.30
CA PHE A 76 -6.78 -29.34 -27.30
C PHE A 76 -7.44 -30.46 -26.46
N ALA A 77 -8.70 -30.29 -26.05
CA ALA A 77 -9.42 -31.33 -25.32
C ALA A 77 -9.62 -32.61 -26.16
N LYS A 78 -9.92 -32.48 -27.45
CA LYS A 78 -10.03 -33.63 -28.36
C LYS A 78 -8.70 -34.36 -28.53
N SER A 79 -7.59 -33.63 -28.72
CA SER A 79 -6.25 -34.22 -28.88
C SER A 79 -5.74 -34.87 -27.59
N ALA A 80 -6.10 -34.37 -26.41
CA ALA A 80 -5.81 -34.98 -25.11
C ALA A 80 -6.69 -36.21 -24.79
N GLY A 81 -7.56 -36.64 -25.71
CA GLY A 81 -8.37 -37.85 -25.57
C GLY A 81 -9.71 -37.66 -24.85
N PHE A 82 -10.11 -36.42 -24.56
CA PHE A 82 -11.42 -36.13 -23.98
C PHE A 82 -12.52 -36.30 -25.03
N LYS A 83 -13.63 -36.92 -24.61
CA LYS A 83 -14.82 -37.12 -25.46
C LYS A 83 -15.88 -36.07 -25.13
N ILE A 84 -16.48 -35.47 -26.15
CA ILE A 84 -17.58 -34.52 -26.01
C ILE A 84 -18.82 -35.29 -25.54
N LEU A 85 -19.30 -34.99 -24.33
CA LEU A 85 -20.51 -35.58 -23.76
C LEU A 85 -21.75 -34.89 -24.34
N LYS A 86 -22.63 -35.65 -25.03
CA LYS A 86 -23.92 -35.17 -25.53
C LYS A 86 -24.94 -34.88 -24.41
N GLU A 87 -24.84 -35.57 -23.28
CA GLU A 87 -25.68 -35.36 -22.11
C GLU A 87 -24.82 -34.99 -20.90
N LYS A 88 -24.93 -33.74 -20.43
CA LYS A 88 -24.24 -33.27 -19.23
C LYS A 88 -25.02 -33.71 -18.00
N LYS A 89 -24.52 -34.73 -17.28
CA LYS A 89 -25.02 -35.07 -15.93
C LYS A 89 -24.36 -34.14 -14.91
N PHE A 90 -25.08 -33.08 -14.52
CA PHE A 90 -24.65 -32.21 -13.43
C PHE A 90 -24.87 -32.91 -12.09
N VAL A 91 -23.80 -33.12 -11.33
CA VAL A 91 -23.90 -33.64 -9.97
C VAL A 91 -24.05 -32.45 -9.03
N ALA A 92 -25.28 -32.17 -8.58
CA ALA A 92 -25.49 -31.19 -7.52
C ALA A 92 -24.88 -31.74 -6.22
N LYS A 93 -23.93 -31.00 -5.63
CA LYS A 93 -23.44 -31.31 -4.28
C LYS A 93 -24.62 -31.17 -3.33
N LYS A 94 -25.09 -32.27 -2.76
CA LYS A 94 -26.12 -32.24 -1.73
C LYS A 94 -25.50 -31.57 -0.50
N SER A 95 -25.76 -30.28 -0.31
CA SER A 95 -25.40 -29.57 0.90
C SER A 95 -25.98 -30.34 2.09
N LEU A 96 -25.13 -30.85 2.97
CA LEU A 96 -25.52 -31.55 4.19
C LEU A 96 -26.09 -30.60 5.27
N ALA A 97 -26.40 -29.35 4.92
CA ALA A 97 -26.84 -28.32 5.86
C ALA A 97 -28.36 -28.26 6.14
N ARG A 98 -29.13 -29.30 5.81
CA ARG A 98 -30.56 -29.37 6.20
C ARG A 98 -31.07 -30.80 6.34
N LYS A 99 -30.47 -31.57 7.25
CA LYS A 99 -31.08 -32.81 7.76
C LYS A 99 -30.91 -32.90 9.27
N GLY A 100 -31.47 -31.91 9.98
CA GLY A 100 -31.63 -31.91 11.41
C GLY A 100 -32.95 -31.22 11.76
N THR A 101 -33.85 -31.98 12.40
CA THR A 101 -35.18 -31.58 12.92
C THR A 101 -36.26 -31.37 11.83
N ALA A 102 -37.44 -31.97 11.84
CA ALA A 102 -38.24 -32.48 12.94
C ALA A 102 -38.84 -33.88 12.65
N LEU A 103 -38.80 -34.71 13.69
CA LEU A 103 -39.67 -35.86 13.91
C LEU A 103 -41.09 -35.38 14.26
N ASN A 104 -42.09 -36.20 13.90
CA ASN A 104 -43.46 -36.28 14.46
C ASN A 104 -44.46 -35.17 14.00
N LEU A 105 -45.73 -35.43 13.65
CA LEU A 105 -46.65 -36.52 13.99
C LEU A 105 -47.56 -36.91 12.81
N GLY A 106 -47.84 -38.21 12.71
CA GLY A 106 -49.05 -38.72 12.09
C GLY A 106 -50.20 -38.76 13.10
N ASN A 107 -51.42 -38.77 12.54
CA ASN A 107 -52.77 -38.70 13.13
C ASN A 107 -53.32 -37.29 13.31
#